data_AF-A0A671EZG1-F1
#
_entry.id   AF-A0A671EZG1-F1
#
_cell.length_a   1.000
_cell.length_b   1.000
_cell.length_c   1.000
_cell.angle_alpha   90.00
_cell.angle_beta   90.00
_cell.angle_gamma   90.00
#
_symmetry.space_group_name_H-M   'P 1'
#
loop_
_entity.id
_entity.type
_entity.pdbx_description
1 polymer ?
#
loop_
_entity_poly.entity_id
_entity_poly.type
_entity_poly.pdbx_seq_one_letter_code
_entity_poly.pdbx_strand_id
1 'polypeptide(L)'
;VLAALCILTLVCSHGAPVSPTGAHLMLCQSHTRCGNKFYDPQQHCCYDDAVVSLGRTQKCGNCTFRVCFEQCCPWTFVVKVKGQKCSLALSSDDKVCSSVS
;
A
#
# COMPACT_ATOMS: atom_id res chain seq x y z
N VAL A 1 -55.59 30.04 10.41
CA VAL A 1 -55.36 28.58 10.28
C VAL A 1 -55.06 28.18 8.84
N LEU A 2 -55.83 28.62 7.82
CA LEU A 2 -55.59 28.26 6.42
C LEU A 2 -54.21 28.67 5.85
N ALA A 3 -53.69 29.85 6.19
CA ALA A 3 -52.44 30.35 5.64
C ALA A 3 -51.21 29.49 6.01
N ALA A 4 -51.21 28.87 7.20
CA ALA A 4 -50.14 27.97 7.63
C ALA A 4 -50.15 26.64 6.84
N LEU A 5 -51.34 26.13 6.49
CA LEU A 5 -51.47 24.94 5.64
C LEU A 5 -50.95 25.21 4.22
N CYS A 6 -51.15 26.41 3.67
CA CYS A 6 -50.68 26.76 2.33
C CYS A 6 -49.14 26.84 2.23
N ILE A 7 -48.45 27.20 3.32
CA ILE A 7 -46.98 27.24 3.34
C ILE A 7 -46.40 25.83 3.45
N LEU A 8 -47.06 24.92 4.18
CA LEU A 8 -46.67 23.51 4.28
C LEU A 8 -46.77 22.76 2.94
N THR A 9 -47.77 23.09 2.09
CA THR A 9 -47.94 22.43 0.79
C THR A 9 -46.95 22.93 -0.28
N LEU A 10 -46.46 24.16 -0.17
CA LEU A 10 -45.47 24.74 -1.09
C LEU A 10 -44.06 24.12 -0.95
N VAL A 11 -43.68 23.70 0.26
CA VAL A 11 -42.36 23.06 0.52
C VAL A 11 -42.30 21.62 0.01
N CYS A 12 -43.45 20.97 -0.24
CA CYS A 12 -43.53 19.60 -0.75
C CYS A 12 -43.52 19.52 -2.29
N SER A 13 -43.06 20.57 -2.98
CA SER A 13 -42.86 20.57 -4.42
C SER A 13 -41.70 19.63 -4.78
N HIS A 14 -42.03 18.36 -4.94
CA HIS A 14 -41.30 17.29 -5.61
C HIS A 14 -39.99 17.72 -6.29
N GLY A 15 -38.88 17.68 -5.54
CA GLY A 15 -37.62 17.30 -6.16
C GLY A 15 -37.79 15.87 -6.62
N ALA A 16 -37.81 15.64 -7.94
CA ALA A 16 -37.83 14.28 -8.47
C ALA A 16 -36.69 13.50 -7.80
N PRO A 17 -36.94 12.28 -7.28
CA PRO A 17 -35.85 11.45 -6.82
C PRO A 17 -34.97 11.18 -8.03
N VAL A 18 -33.86 11.89 -8.15
CA VAL A 18 -32.76 11.48 -9.01
C VAL A 18 -32.23 10.21 -8.36
N SER A 19 -32.83 9.08 -8.73
CA SER A 19 -32.18 7.79 -8.52
C SER A 19 -30.82 7.94 -9.19
N PRO A 20 -29.69 7.84 -8.46
CA PRO A 20 -28.39 7.93 -9.09
C PRO A 20 -28.38 6.85 -10.17
N THR A 21 -28.37 7.27 -11.44
CA THR A 21 -28.25 6.36 -12.57
C THR A 21 -26.91 5.65 -12.40
N GLY A 22 -26.98 4.44 -11.87
CA GLY A 22 -25.82 3.71 -11.37
C GLY A 22 -25.63 3.94 -9.88
N ALA A 23 -26.13 3.00 -9.07
CA ALA A 23 -25.48 2.69 -7.80
C ALA A 23 -24.07 2.18 -8.14
N HIS A 24 -23.15 3.08 -8.44
CA HIS A 24 -21.74 2.77 -8.41
C HIS A 24 -21.47 2.40 -6.96
N LEU A 25 -21.34 1.09 -6.70
CA LEU A 25 -20.82 0.56 -5.46
C LEU A 25 -19.49 1.27 -5.21
N MET A 26 -19.51 2.27 -4.32
CA MET A 26 -18.32 2.92 -3.81
C MET A 26 -17.61 1.88 -2.95
N LEU A 27 -16.79 1.03 -3.59
CA LEU A 27 -15.92 0.11 -2.89
C LEU A 27 -14.81 0.95 -2.26
N CYS A 28 -14.80 1.04 -0.94
CA CYS A 28 -13.66 1.54 -0.19
C CYS A 28 -12.48 0.60 -0.47
N GLN A 29 -11.56 0.99 -1.37
CA GLN A 29 -10.30 0.29 -1.51
C GLN A 29 -9.47 0.52 -0.26
N SER A 30 -8.99 -0.56 0.37
CA SER A 30 -8.04 -0.46 1.46
C SER A 30 -6.75 0.16 0.92
N HIS A 31 -6.53 1.45 1.19
CA HIS A 31 -5.26 2.07 0.85
C HIS A 31 -4.18 1.61 1.81
N THR A 32 -3.09 1.09 1.25
CA THR A 32 -1.91 0.71 2.01
C THR A 32 -1.22 1.96 2.54
N ARG A 33 -0.82 1.91 3.82
CA ARG A 33 -0.10 2.99 4.49
C ARG A 33 1.27 2.52 4.93
N CYS A 34 2.22 3.44 4.91
CA CYS A 34 3.54 3.33 5.52
C CYS A 34 3.63 4.42 6.58
N GLY A 35 3.47 4.04 7.84
CA GLY A 35 3.17 5.00 8.92
C GLY A 35 1.91 5.82 8.61
N ASN A 36 2.08 7.13 8.47
CA ASN A 36 0.99 8.07 8.17
C ASN A 36 0.84 8.41 6.68
N LYS A 37 1.66 7.82 5.80
CA LYS A 37 1.67 8.12 4.37
C LYS A 37 0.94 7.03 3.61
N PHE A 38 0.00 7.43 2.76
CA PHE A 38 -0.54 6.53 1.74
C PHE A 38 0.45 6.40 0.59
N TYR A 39 0.45 5.23 -0.05
CA TYR A 39 1.25 5.00 -1.24
C TYR A 39 0.52 4.07 -2.21
N ASP A 40 0.86 4.16 -3.50
CA ASP A 40 0.39 3.22 -4.51
C ASP A 40 1.25 1.94 -4.45
N PRO A 41 0.69 0.78 -4.05
CA PRO A 41 1.43 -0.48 -3.99
C PRO A 41 1.91 -0.98 -5.35
N GLN A 42 1.37 -0.48 -6.47
CA GLN A 42 1.86 -0.81 -7.82
C GLN A 42 3.17 -0.09 -8.17
N GLN A 43 3.51 0.99 -7.45
CA GLN A 43 4.66 1.84 -7.76
C GLN A 43 5.66 1.93 -6.59
N HIS A 44 5.18 1.71 -5.37
CA HIS A 44 5.94 1.91 -4.14
C HIS A 44 5.74 0.78 -3.13
N CYS A 45 6.67 0.66 -2.19
CA CYS A 45 6.52 -0.18 -1.01
C CYS A 45 6.92 0.58 0.26
N CYS A 46 6.54 0.02 1.41
CA CYS A 46 7.02 0.48 2.71
C CYS A 46 8.30 -0.27 3.09
N TYR A 47 9.37 0.46 3.34
CA TYR A 47 10.67 -0.05 3.80
C TYR A 47 11.23 0.89 4.87
N ASP A 48 11.50 0.35 6.06
CA ASP A 48 12.02 1.11 7.21
C ASP A 48 11.20 2.39 7.51
N ASP A 49 9.87 2.23 7.57
CA ASP A 49 8.88 3.29 7.74
C ASP A 49 8.92 4.42 6.69
N ALA A 50 9.62 4.20 5.58
CA ALA A 50 9.67 5.09 4.43
C ALA A 50 8.98 4.50 3.20
N VAL A 51 8.25 5.36 2.47
CA VAL A 51 7.71 5.02 1.15
C VAL A 51 8.85 5.11 0.15
N VAL A 52 9.17 4.00 -0.51
CA VAL A 52 10.23 3.91 -1.51
C VAL A 52 9.69 3.34 -2.83
N SER A 53 10.32 3.66 -3.95
CA SER A 53 9.94 3.11 -5.24
C SER A 53 10.24 1.61 -5.33
N LEU A 54 9.46 0.86 -6.10
CA LEU A 54 9.70 -0.58 -6.32
C LEU A 54 11.06 -0.87 -6.98
N GLY A 55 11.67 0.13 -7.62
CA GLY A 55 13.03 0.04 -8.19
C GLY A 55 14.16 0.27 -7.18
N ARG A 56 13.86 0.66 -5.93
CA ARG A 56 14.88 0.98 -4.93
C ARG A 56 15.74 -0.26 -4.62
N THR A 57 17.06 -0.06 -4.65
CA THR A 57 18.05 -1.07 -4.29
C THR A 57 18.91 -0.61 -3.12
N GLN A 58 19.51 -1.58 -2.42
CA GLN A 58 20.53 -1.38 -1.39
C GLN A 58 21.67 -2.37 -1.62
N LYS A 59 22.85 -2.10 -1.04
CA LYS A 59 24.03 -2.96 -1.12
C LYS A 59 24.30 -3.67 0.21
N CYS A 60 24.77 -4.91 0.13
CA CYS A 60 25.40 -5.62 1.25
C CYS A 60 26.64 -6.36 0.75
N GLY A 61 27.82 -5.94 1.21
CA GLY A 61 29.07 -6.48 0.66
C GLY A 61 29.17 -6.23 -0.85
N ASN A 62 29.45 -7.30 -1.62
CA ASN A 62 29.45 -7.27 -3.08
C ASN A 62 28.06 -7.42 -3.75
N CYS A 63 27.00 -7.57 -2.96
CA CYS A 63 25.64 -7.74 -3.48
C CYS A 63 24.87 -6.44 -3.55
N THR A 64 23.98 -6.35 -4.54
CA THR A 64 22.86 -5.40 -4.59
C THR A 64 21.56 -6.18 -4.50
N PHE A 65 20.56 -5.69 -3.76
CA PHE A 65 19.23 -6.28 -3.63
C PHE A 65 18.12 -5.22 -3.66
N ARG A 66 16.91 -5.61 -4.07
CA ARG A 66 15.71 -4.77 -4.21
C ARG A 66 14.90 -4.80 -2.92
N VAL A 67 14.89 -3.69 -2.18
CA VAL A 67 14.35 -3.61 -0.81
C VAL A 67 12.85 -3.93 -0.68
N CYS A 68 12.09 -3.82 -1.77
CA CYS A 68 10.66 -4.13 -1.77
C CYS A 68 10.35 -5.63 -1.86
N PHE A 69 11.25 -6.41 -2.45
CA PHE A 69 11.03 -7.82 -2.78
C PHE A 69 11.98 -8.75 -2.05
N GLU A 70 13.12 -8.22 -1.64
CA GLU A 70 14.21 -8.95 -1.03
C GLU A 70 14.52 -8.32 0.32
N GLN A 71 14.88 -9.18 1.27
CA GLN A 71 15.25 -8.79 2.62
C GLN A 71 16.52 -9.51 3.05
N CYS A 72 17.04 -9.07 4.19
CA CYS A 72 18.30 -9.51 4.82
C CYS A 72 19.55 -8.90 4.19
N CYS A 73 20.31 -8.16 5.01
CA CYS A 73 21.76 -8.30 5.24
C CYS A 73 22.26 -7.01 5.94
N PRO A 74 22.56 -7.07 7.25
CA PRO A 74 23.96 -7.19 7.70
C PRO A 74 24.25 -8.38 8.66
N TRP A 75 25.52 -8.82 8.70
CA TRP A 75 26.17 -9.90 9.49
C TRP A 75 25.97 -11.34 9.01
N THR A 76 24.85 -11.69 8.38
CA THR A 76 24.69 -13.04 7.78
C THR A 76 25.21 -13.13 6.35
N PHE A 77 25.42 -11.99 5.68
CA PHE A 77 25.82 -11.94 4.26
C PHE A 77 24.92 -12.80 3.34
N VAL A 78 23.63 -12.93 3.66
CA VAL A 78 22.64 -13.64 2.84
C VAL A 78 21.47 -12.73 2.56
N VAL A 79 21.05 -12.68 1.29
CA VAL A 79 19.82 -12.02 0.82
C VAL A 79 18.79 -13.09 0.47
N LYS A 80 17.54 -12.89 0.90
CA LYS A 80 16.40 -13.79 0.66
C LYS A 80 15.19 -13.03 0.13
N VAL A 81 14.22 -13.77 -0.41
CA VAL A 81 12.92 -13.19 -0.78
C VAL A 81 12.16 -12.76 0.48
N LYS A 82 11.45 -11.63 0.39
CA LYS A 82 10.63 -11.11 1.48
C LYS A 82 9.62 -12.15 1.94
N GLY A 83 9.56 -12.38 3.25
CA GLY A 83 8.75 -13.45 3.87
C GLY A 83 9.56 -14.66 4.33
N GLN A 84 10.82 -14.80 3.91
CA GLN A 84 11.73 -15.85 4.40
C GLN A 84 12.63 -15.35 5.53
N LYS A 85 12.88 -16.16 6.55
CA LYS A 85 13.75 -15.77 7.67
C LYS A 85 15.24 -15.89 7.30
N CYS A 86 16.03 -14.86 7.64
CA CYS A 86 17.48 -14.81 7.37
C CYS A 86 18.30 -15.87 8.13
N SER A 87 17.75 -16.42 9.21
CA SER A 87 18.39 -17.41 10.07
C SER A 87 18.13 -18.87 9.67
N LEU A 88 17.30 -19.10 8.63
CA LEU A 88 17.00 -20.44 8.15
C LEU A 88 18.13 -20.97 7.26
N ALA A 89 18.18 -22.30 7.12
CA ALA A 89 19.11 -22.98 6.23
C ALA A 89 19.08 -22.39 4.81
N LEU A 90 20.24 -22.45 4.16
CA LEU A 90 20.40 -21.93 2.82
C LEU A 90 19.53 -22.74 1.84
N SER A 91 18.73 -22.04 1.05
CA SER A 91 17.96 -22.57 -0.07
C SER A 91 18.67 -22.25 -1.39
N SER A 92 18.29 -22.97 -2.45
CA SER A 92 18.78 -22.70 -3.80
C SER A 92 18.48 -21.28 -4.30
N ASP A 93 17.46 -20.61 -3.75
CA ASP A 93 17.03 -19.27 -4.17
C ASP A 93 17.74 -18.14 -3.40
N ASP A 94 18.62 -18.48 -2.45
CA ASP A 94 19.30 -17.49 -1.63
C ASP A 94 20.55 -16.95 -2.30
N LYS A 95 20.78 -15.64 -2.15
CA LYS A 95 22.00 -15.00 -2.64
C LYS A 95 22.99 -14.80 -1.50
N VAL A 96 24.09 -15.56 -1.51
CA VAL A 96 25.21 -15.41 -0.58
C VAL A 96 26.13 -14.29 -1.07
N CYS A 97 26.47 -13.39 -0.17
CA CYS A 97 27.25 -12.19 -0.40
C CYS A 97 28.60 -12.31 0.29
N SER A 98 29.59 -11.59 -0.22
CA SER A 98 30.94 -11.56 0.37
C SER A 98 31.22 -10.17 0.93
N SER A 99 32.01 -10.10 2.01
CA SER A 99 32.55 -8.82 2.49
C SER A 99 33.41 -8.18 1.41
N VAL A 100 33.35 -6.85 1.31
CA VAL A 100 34.30 -6.08 0.50
C VAL A 100 35.47 -5.76 1.42
N SER A 101 36.64 -6.34 1.14
CA SER A 101 37.88 -6.11 1.88
C SER A 101 38.42 -4.70 1.72
#